data_AF-A0A931PFJ0-F1
#
_entry.id   AF-A0A931PFJ0-F1
#
_cell.length_a   1.000
_cell.length_b   1.000
_cell.length_c   1.000
_cell.angle_alpha   90.00
_cell.angle_beta   90.00
_cell.angle_gamma   90.00
#
_symmetry.space_group_name_H-M   'P 1'
#
loop_
_entity.id
_entity.type
_entity.pdbx_description
1 polymer ?
#
loop_
_entity_poly.entity_id
_entity_poly.type
_entity_poly.pdbx_seq_one_letter_code
_entity_poly.pdbx_strand_id
1 'polypeptide(L)'
;MTWAELLDEIEHRPGMYTGRPTYERTVFLVQGFDLAEGRNRLAVLEERVRRQYDSGPIAWPWVLLRQVIGGESSADLGPLTPEQDAAAIAFLVGNLRGLDSVEE
;
A
#
# COMPACT_ATOMS: atom_id res chain seq x y z
N MET A 1 17.61 4.01 7.44
CA MET A 1 16.40 3.84 6.63
C MET A 1 15.31 4.65 7.28
N THR A 2 14.94 5.75 6.65
CA THR A 2 13.77 6.56 6.98
C THR A 2 12.56 6.04 6.22
N TRP A 3 11.37 6.52 6.58
CA TRP A 3 10.15 6.28 5.82
C TRP A 3 10.27 6.65 4.33
N ALA A 4 10.80 7.84 4.03
CA ALA A 4 10.98 8.29 2.65
C ALA A 4 11.96 7.39 1.88
N GLU A 5 13.08 7.00 2.50
CA GLU A 5 14.05 6.06 1.92
C GLU A 5 13.40 4.69 1.65
N LEU A 6 12.55 4.19 2.55
CA LEU A 6 11.82 2.94 2.33
C LEU A 6 10.89 3.04 1.12
N LEU A 7 10.12 4.13 1.01
CA LEU A 7 9.18 4.31 -0.10
C LEU A 7 9.92 4.41 -1.45
N ASP A 8 11.06 5.11 -1.49
CA ASP A 8 11.91 5.17 -2.67
C ASP A 8 12.43 3.79 -3.07
N GLU A 9 12.88 2.99 -2.10
CA GLU A 9 13.34 1.63 -2.36
C GLU A 9 12.22 0.69 -2.82
N ILE A 10 11.01 0.80 -2.26
CA ILE A 10 9.84 0.02 -2.69
C ILE A 10 9.43 0.37 -4.12
N GLU A 11 9.47 1.65 -4.50
CA GLU A 11 9.09 2.10 -5.84
C GLU A 11 10.07 1.61 -6.92
N HIS A 12 11.38 1.66 -6.64
CA HIS A 12 12.40 1.37 -7.65
C HIS A 12 12.93 -0.06 -7.59
N ARG A 13 12.91 -0.70 -6.42
CA ARG A 13 13.54 -2.01 -6.16
C ARG A 13 12.71 -2.88 -5.19
N PRO A 14 11.41 -3.10 -5.44
CA PRO A 14 10.54 -3.81 -4.51
C PRO A 14 11.04 -5.23 -4.16
N GLY A 15 11.70 -5.91 -5.12
CA GLY A 15 12.24 -7.26 -4.93
C GLY A 15 13.41 -7.35 -3.94
N MET A 16 14.11 -6.24 -3.65
CA MET A 16 15.28 -6.24 -2.76
C MET A 16 14.92 -6.59 -1.32
N TYR A 17 13.73 -6.17 -0.87
CA TYR A 17 13.27 -6.37 0.52
C TYR A 17 12.27 -7.50 0.65
N THR A 18 11.49 -7.76 -0.40
CA THR A 18 10.40 -8.73 -0.38
C THR A 18 10.79 -10.10 -0.96
N GLY A 19 11.93 -10.19 -1.64
CA GLY A 19 12.38 -11.34 -2.42
C GLY A 19 11.60 -11.55 -3.73
N ARG A 20 10.29 -11.30 -3.71
CA ARG A 20 9.41 -11.19 -4.89
C ARG A 20 8.55 -9.93 -4.75
N PRO A 21 8.51 -9.06 -5.76
CA PRO A 21 7.85 -7.75 -5.67
C PRO A 21 6.32 -7.88 -5.79
N THR A 22 5.68 -8.59 -4.87
CA THR A 22 4.22 -8.71 -4.84
C THR A 22 3.61 -7.66 -3.93
N TYR A 23 2.40 -7.21 -4.26
CA TYR A 23 1.66 -6.22 -3.51
C TYR A 23 1.49 -6.63 -2.04
N GLU A 24 1.10 -7.89 -1.81
CA GLU A 24 0.93 -8.45 -0.47
C GLU A 24 2.22 -8.35 0.37
N ARG A 25 3.37 -8.72 -0.21
CA ARG A 25 4.66 -8.64 0.50
C ARG A 25 5.06 -7.21 0.80
N THR A 26 4.78 -6.29 -0.12
CA THR A 26 5.00 -4.86 0.08
C THR A 26 4.12 -4.31 1.21
N VAL A 27 2.85 -4.71 1.29
CA VAL A 27 1.96 -4.35 2.41
C VAL A 27 2.54 -4.83 3.74
N PHE A 28 2.98 -6.08 3.83
CA PHE A 28 3.60 -6.60 5.06
C PHE A 28 4.89 -5.86 5.43
N LEU A 29 5.72 -5.51 4.45
CA LEU A 29 6.93 -4.72 4.68
C LEU A 29 6.61 -3.35 5.29
N VAL A 30 5.66 -2.62 4.70
CA VAL A 30 5.25 -1.29 5.18
C VAL A 30 4.61 -1.38 6.57
N GLN A 31 3.79 -2.40 6.82
CA GLN A 31 3.21 -2.66 8.15
C GLN A 31 4.27 -2.92 9.21
N GLY A 32 5.24 -3.79 8.91
CA GLY A 32 6.35 -4.07 9.81
C GLY A 32 7.20 -2.83 10.10
N PHE A 33 7.43 -2.00 9.09
CA PHE A 33 8.23 -0.80 9.24
C PHE A 33 7.50 0.31 10.03
N ASP A 34 6.22 0.57 9.75
CA ASP A 34 5.43 1.56 10.52
C ASP A 34 5.31 1.17 12.00
N LEU A 35 5.13 -0.14 12.26
CA LEU A 35 5.14 -0.69 13.62
C LEU A 35 6.50 -0.49 14.31
N ALA A 36 7.61 -0.73 13.60
CA ALA A 36 8.95 -0.56 14.14
C ALA A 36 9.31 0.91 14.41
N GLU A 37 8.82 1.85 13.59
CA GLU A 37 9.01 3.29 13.83
C GLU A 37 8.05 3.85 14.91
N GLY A 38 6.93 3.17 15.19
CA GLY A 38 5.93 3.62 16.15
C GLY A 38 5.16 4.87 15.71
N ARG A 39 5.05 5.12 14.41
CA ARG A 39 4.55 6.40 13.85
C ARG A 39 3.11 6.36 13.34
N ASN A 40 2.42 5.22 13.44
CA ASN A 40 0.98 5.04 13.18
C ASN A 40 0.48 5.61 11.84
N ARG A 41 1.36 5.69 10.83
CA ARG A 41 1.02 6.27 9.52
C ARG A 41 -0.03 5.44 8.81
N LEU A 42 -0.04 4.13 9.04
CA LEU A 42 -1.01 3.24 8.43
C LEU A 42 -2.42 3.41 8.99
N ALA A 43 -2.58 3.83 10.25
CA ALA A 43 -3.90 4.20 10.76
C ALA A 43 -4.42 5.49 10.11
N VAL A 44 -3.53 6.45 9.83
CA VAL A 44 -3.89 7.66 9.08
C VAL A 44 -4.28 7.30 7.64
N LEU A 45 -3.53 6.41 6.99
CA LEU A 45 -3.88 5.87 5.68
C LEU A 45 -5.24 5.20 5.70
N GLU A 46 -5.47 4.31 6.66
CA GLU A 46 -6.72 3.57 6.79
C GLU A 46 -7.91 4.52 6.91
N GLU A 47 -7.81 5.52 7.78
CA GLU A 47 -8.86 6.52 7.95
C GLU A 47 -9.11 7.32 6.68
N ARG A 48 -8.05 7.73 5.97
CA ARG A 48 -8.15 8.45 4.70
C ARG A 48 -8.83 7.59 3.64
N VAL A 49 -8.39 6.35 3.47
CA VAL A 49 -8.95 5.39 2.50
C VAL A 49 -10.42 5.13 2.82
N ARG A 50 -10.74 4.93 4.09
CA ARG A 50 -12.12 4.74 4.56
C ARG A 50 -13.03 5.90 4.16
N ARG A 51 -12.60 7.14 4.40
CA ARG A 51 -13.36 8.34 4.02
C ARG A 51 -13.46 8.52 2.51
N GLN A 52 -12.38 8.29 1.78
CA GLN A 52 -12.30 8.56 0.36
C GLN A 52 -13.15 7.57 -0.46
N TYR A 53 -13.24 6.32 -0.03
CA TYR A 53 -13.91 5.26 -0.80
C TYR A 53 -15.20 4.74 -0.14
N ASP A 54 -15.69 5.41 0.91
CA ASP A 54 -16.85 4.98 1.72
C ASP A 54 -16.81 3.48 2.06
N SER A 55 -15.60 2.98 2.33
CA SER A 55 -15.41 1.56 2.55
C SER A 55 -15.80 1.22 3.98
N GLY A 56 -16.51 0.10 4.16
CA GLY A 56 -16.71 -0.50 5.48
C GLY A 56 -15.39 -0.94 6.13
N PRO A 57 -15.42 -1.82 7.15
CA PRO A 57 -14.22 -2.29 7.86
C PRO A 57 -13.28 -3.18 7.00
N ILE A 58 -13.38 -3.13 5.67
CA ILE A 58 -12.46 -3.78 4.76
C ILE A 58 -11.07 -3.20 5.00
N ALA A 59 -10.07 -4.06 5.20
CA ALA A 59 -8.69 -3.62 5.37
C ALA A 59 -8.27 -2.77 4.17
N TRP A 60 -7.73 -1.57 4.43
CA TRP A 60 -7.30 -0.61 3.42
C TRP A 60 -6.45 -1.18 2.27
N PRO A 61 -5.62 -2.24 2.42
CA PRO A 61 -4.88 -2.79 1.30
C PRO A 61 -5.80 -3.33 0.19
N TRP A 62 -6.93 -3.94 0.57
CA TRP A 62 -7.90 -4.45 -0.39
C TRP A 62 -8.62 -3.34 -1.13
N VAL A 63 -8.89 -2.22 -0.46
CA VAL A 63 -9.52 -1.06 -1.10
C VAL A 63 -8.58 -0.49 -2.15
N LEU A 64 -7.32 -0.24 -1.81
CA LEU A 64 -6.32 0.27 -2.75
C LEU A 64 -6.10 -0.68 -3.93
N LEU A 65 -6.01 -1.98 -3.66
CA LEU A 65 -5.85 -2.99 -4.71
C LEU A 65 -7.02 -3.00 -5.70
N ARG A 66 -8.26 -2.90 -5.20
CA ARG A 66 -9.47 -2.82 -6.04
C ARG A 66 -9.49 -1.59 -6.94
N GLN A 67 -9.00 -0.45 -6.45
CA GLN A 67 -8.91 0.78 -7.25
C GLN A 67 -7.99 0.63 -8.46
N VAL A 68 -6.94 -0.18 -8.33
CA VAL A 68 -5.97 -0.41 -9.42
C VAL A 68 -6.48 -1.44 -10.43
N ILE A 69 -7.13 -2.50 -9.96
CA ILE A 69 -7.51 -3.64 -10.81
C ILE A 69 -8.91 -3.45 -11.46
N GLY A 70 -9.71 -2.50 -10.96
CA GLY A 70 -10.96 -2.09 -11.62
C GLY A 70 -12.10 -3.12 -11.58
N GLY A 71 -12.14 -3.98 -10.57
CA GLY A 71 -13.12 -5.07 -10.48
C GLY A 71 -14.28 -4.80 -9.50
N GLU A 72 -15.52 -4.93 -9.99
CA GLU A 72 -16.68 -5.14 -9.12
C GLU A 72 -16.58 -6.54 -8.47
N SER A 73 -16.45 -6.55 -7.15
CA SER A 73 -16.94 -7.61 -6.27
C SER A 73 -16.52 -9.07 -6.54
N SER A 74 -15.24 -9.33 -6.85
CA SER A 74 -14.67 -10.63 -6.43
C SER A 74 -14.07 -10.49 -5.03
N ALA A 75 -14.48 -11.36 -4.12
CA ALA A 75 -13.86 -11.51 -2.80
C ALA A 75 -12.45 -12.12 -2.90
N ASP A 76 -12.08 -12.61 -4.09
CA ASP A 76 -10.80 -13.26 -4.35
C ASP A 76 -10.22 -12.74 -5.67
N LEU A 77 -9.16 -11.94 -5.58
CA LEU A 77 -8.50 -11.39 -6.77
C LEU A 77 -7.57 -12.42 -7.43
N GLY A 78 -7.44 -13.63 -6.87
CA GLY A 78 -6.51 -14.63 -7.34
C GLY A 78 -5.06 -14.14 -7.31
N PRO A 79 -4.11 -14.91 -7.88
CA PRO A 79 -2.74 -14.45 -8.03
C PRO A 79 -2.68 -13.29 -9.03
N LEU A 80 -2.10 -12.17 -8.61
CA LEU A 80 -1.88 -11.00 -9.44
C LEU A 80 -0.83 -11.29 -10.52
N THR A 81 -0.99 -10.66 -11.70
CA THR A 81 0.10 -10.61 -12.67
C THR A 81 1.20 -9.66 -12.19
N PRO A 82 2.45 -9.80 -12.66
CA PRO A 82 3.53 -8.88 -12.31
C PRO A 82 3.20 -7.41 -12.58
N GLU A 83 2.43 -7.13 -13.63
CA GLU A 83 1.99 -5.76 -13.98
C GLU A 83 0.94 -5.24 -13.01
N GLN A 84 0.02 -6.09 -12.56
CA GLN A 84 -0.96 -5.74 -11.52
C GLN A 84 -0.28 -5.49 -10.17
N ASP A 85 0.69 -6.34 -9.80
CA ASP A 85 1.53 -6.14 -8.62
C ASP A 85 2.28 -4.80 -8.70
N ALA A 86 2.94 -4.51 -9.80
CA ALA A 86 3.68 -3.27 -10.00
C ALA A 86 2.76 -2.03 -9.92
N ALA A 87 1.59 -2.08 -10.57
CA ALA A 87 0.62 -0.99 -10.52
C ALA A 87 0.06 -0.80 -9.10
N ALA A 88 -0.24 -1.88 -8.39
CA ALA A 88 -0.76 -1.82 -7.02
C ALA A 88 0.29 -1.29 -6.04
N ILE A 89 1.56 -1.67 -6.19
CA ILE A 89 2.68 -1.15 -5.42
C ILE A 89 2.86 0.35 -5.67
N ALA A 90 2.89 0.78 -6.94
CA ALA A 90 3.01 2.20 -7.29
C ALA A 90 1.85 3.02 -6.69
N PHE A 91 0.63 2.51 -6.75
CA PHE A 91 -0.54 3.18 -6.16
C PHE A 91 -0.46 3.27 -4.64
N LEU A 92 0.02 2.23 -3.96
CA LEU A 92 0.28 2.24 -2.52
C LEU A 92 1.33 3.30 -2.15
N VAL A 93 2.48 3.30 -2.81
CA VAL A 93 3.55 4.28 -2.57
C VAL A 93 3.02 5.70 -2.75
N GLY A 94 2.24 5.95 -3.81
CA GLY A 94 1.60 7.25 -4.04
C GLY A 94 0.67 7.69 -2.90
N ASN A 95 -0.16 6.79 -2.38
CA ASN A 95 -1.03 7.08 -1.24
C ASN A 95 -0.23 7.37 0.04
N LEU A 96 0.85 6.63 0.27
CA LEU A 96 1.72 6.81 1.45
C LEU A 96 2.48 8.13 1.41
N ARG A 97 3.04 8.51 0.27
CA ARG A 97 3.66 9.83 0.08
C ARG A 97 2.66 10.96 0.25
N GLY A 98 1.42 10.74 -0.22
CA GLY A 98 0.35 11.72 -0.07
C GLY A 98 -0.09 11.98 1.36
N LEU A 99 0.36 11.22 2.36
CA LEU A 99 0.10 11.50 3.79
C LEU A 99 0.95 12.66 4.29
N ASP A 100 2.21 12.73 3.86
CA ASP A 100 3.16 13.74 4.32
C ASP A 100 2.83 15.13 3.74
N SER A 101 2.04 15.21 2.66
CA SER A 101 1.58 16.47 2.04
C SER A 101 0.36 17.11 2.71
N VAL A 102 -0.18 16.52 3.78
CA VAL A 102 -1.38 17.03 4.50
C VAL A 102 -1.01 17.67 5.85
N GLU A 103 0.27 17.63 6.24
CA GLU A 103 0.78 18.22 7.50
C GLU A 103 1.39 19.63 7.34
N GLU A 104 1.21 20.31 6.20
CA GLU A 104 1.59 21.73 5.99
C GLU A 104 0.40 22.71 6.06
#